data_AF-A0A9D1R6G0-F1
#
_entry.id   AF-A0A9D1R6G0-F1
#
_cell.length_a   1.000
_cell.length_b   1.000
_cell.length_c   1.000
_cell.angle_alpha   90.00
_cell.angle_beta   90.00
_cell.angle_gamma   90.00
#
_symmetry.space_group_name_H-M   'P 1'
#
loop_
_entity.id
_entity.type
_entity.pdbx_description
1 polymer ?
#
loop_
_entity_poly.entity_id
_entity_poly.type
_entity_poly.pdbx_seq_one_letter_code
_entity_poly.pdbx_strand_id
1 'polypeptide(L)'
;MGLFDIFGKKGAESETMPQNDTERWIAATYAAWAVNTGGDWHYFAGAKEKNRQEGASMRTMLRRDWGVTDRASLLDMVSYLTTLYSEGEDCEAEDVASGAWDLCRACQILGMGFVGGYIDRDEMVQRSIEVGRVMQCYYHSWAELYDSYTKGYGDWRSGQGGDTQKDIADREKLCFDLRSQPDGPCCVEWGLALE
;
A
#
# COMPACT_ATOMS: atom_id res chain seq x y z
N MET A 1 38.05 38.67 -1.66
CA MET A 1 37.84 37.42 -2.40
C MET A 1 37.18 36.44 -1.45
N GLY A 2 35.88 36.22 -1.60
CA GLY A 2 35.15 35.24 -0.79
C GLY A 2 35.36 33.85 -1.37
N LEU A 3 35.91 32.94 -0.57
CA LEU A 3 35.87 31.52 -0.82
C LEU A 3 34.62 30.99 -0.11
N PHE A 4 33.57 30.79 -0.88
CA PHE A 4 32.40 30.04 -0.42
C PHE A 4 32.75 28.55 -0.49
N ASP A 5 32.79 27.93 0.68
CA ASP A 5 32.89 26.48 0.84
C ASP A 5 31.71 25.79 0.13
N ILE A 6 32.05 24.99 -0.87
CA ILE A 6 31.14 24.08 -1.58
C ILE A 6 31.04 22.83 -0.71
N PHE A 7 30.22 22.89 0.34
CA PHE A 7 29.64 21.67 0.91
C PHE A 7 28.38 21.36 0.11
N GLY A 8 28.53 20.46 -0.87
CA GLY A 8 27.40 19.80 -1.51
C GLY A 8 26.56 19.12 -0.43
N LYS A 9 25.35 19.62 -0.19
CA LYS A 9 24.33 18.89 0.55
C LYS A 9 24.17 17.54 -0.15
N LYS A 10 24.53 16.43 0.51
CA LYS A 10 23.87 15.15 0.25
C LYS A 10 22.38 15.46 0.22
N GLY A 11 21.71 15.27 -0.92
CA GLY A 11 20.28 15.50 -1.01
C GLY A 11 19.63 14.70 0.12
N ALA A 12 18.84 15.36 0.97
CA ALA A 12 18.11 14.65 2.00
C ALA A 12 17.26 13.58 1.29
N GLU A 13 17.43 12.32 1.65
CA GLU A 13 16.58 11.25 1.15
C GLU A 13 15.13 11.61 1.46
N SER A 14 14.23 11.32 0.52
CA SER A 14 12.84 11.73 0.64
C SER A 14 12.21 11.14 1.90
N GLU A 15 11.44 11.95 2.63
CA GLU A 15 10.65 11.51 3.78
C GLU A 15 9.68 10.37 3.45
N THR A 16 9.35 10.13 2.18
CA THR A 16 8.45 9.05 1.75
C THR A 16 9.18 7.82 1.24
N MET A 17 10.51 7.83 1.17
CA MET A 17 11.28 6.67 0.74
C MET A 17 11.34 5.62 1.87
N PRO A 18 11.08 4.34 1.58
CA PRO A 18 11.34 3.24 2.50
C PRO A 18 12.81 3.18 2.93
N GLN A 19 13.06 3.00 4.22
CA GLN A 19 14.38 3.05 4.86
C GLN A 19 14.96 1.67 5.19
N ASN A 20 14.12 0.64 5.28
CA ASN A 20 14.52 -0.74 5.60
C ASN A 20 13.66 -1.75 4.82
N ASP A 21 13.94 -3.05 4.99
CA ASP A 21 13.20 -4.11 4.30
C ASP A 21 11.74 -4.21 4.74
N THR A 22 11.42 -3.98 6.02
CA THR A 22 10.01 -3.96 6.50
C THR A 22 9.21 -2.90 5.75
N GLU A 23 9.75 -1.68 5.64
CA GLU A 23 9.10 -0.59 4.93
C GLU A 23 8.99 -0.85 3.42
N ARG A 24 10.01 -1.47 2.80
CA ARG A 24 9.93 -1.90 1.39
C ARG A 24 8.86 -2.96 1.20
N TRP A 25 8.77 -3.93 2.10
CA TRP A 25 7.74 -4.96 2.11
C TRP A 25 6.35 -4.32 2.20
N ILE A 26 6.16 -3.36 3.10
CA ILE A 26 4.90 -2.60 3.25
C ILE A 26 4.56 -1.84 1.96
N ALA A 27 5.51 -1.12 1.37
CA ALA A 27 5.28 -0.38 0.12
C ALA A 27 4.93 -1.32 -1.05
N ALA A 28 5.53 -2.51 -1.08
CA ALA A 28 5.27 -3.52 -2.10
C ALA A 28 3.82 -4.02 -2.08
N THR A 29 3.15 -4.11 -0.92
CA THR A 29 1.78 -4.62 -0.83
C THR A 29 0.77 -3.79 -1.63
N TYR A 30 1.05 -2.50 -1.86
CA TYR A 30 0.17 -1.61 -2.62
C TYR A 30 0.85 -0.95 -3.82
N ALA A 31 1.97 -1.50 -4.30
CA ALA A 31 2.68 -1.00 -5.46
C ALA A 31 1.80 -0.95 -6.73
N ALA A 32 0.92 -1.93 -6.90
CA ALA A 32 -0.05 -1.96 -8.01
C ALA A 32 -1.01 -0.76 -7.97
N TRP A 33 -1.42 -0.32 -6.78
CA TRP A 33 -2.22 0.90 -6.66
C TRP A 33 -1.39 2.13 -7.03
N ALA A 34 -0.19 2.27 -6.44
CA ALA A 34 0.67 3.43 -6.65
C ALA A 34 0.95 3.69 -8.14
N VAL A 35 1.37 2.66 -8.88
CA VAL A 35 1.65 2.76 -10.32
C VAL A 35 0.39 3.09 -11.11
N ASN A 36 -0.73 2.45 -10.80
CA ASN A 36 -1.99 2.69 -11.51
C ASN A 36 -2.51 4.12 -11.35
N THR A 37 -2.24 4.78 -10.22
CA THR A 37 -2.60 6.18 -9.99
C THR A 37 -1.56 7.17 -10.49
N GLY A 38 -0.54 6.70 -11.24
CA GLY A 38 0.54 7.53 -11.78
C GLY A 38 1.61 7.90 -10.76
N GLY A 39 1.62 7.25 -9.60
CA GLY A 39 2.65 7.37 -8.57
C GLY A 39 3.84 6.45 -8.81
N ASP A 40 4.83 6.54 -7.93
CA ASP A 40 6.07 5.78 -7.99
C ASP A 40 6.17 4.82 -6.80
N TRP A 41 6.17 3.51 -7.07
CA TRP A 41 6.11 2.47 -6.04
C TRP A 41 7.31 2.47 -5.09
N HIS A 42 8.41 3.12 -5.45
CA HIS A 42 9.58 3.29 -4.57
C HIS A 42 9.30 4.21 -3.37
N TYR A 43 8.16 4.88 -3.33
CA TYR A 43 7.80 5.83 -2.28
C TYR A 43 6.44 5.48 -1.67
N PHE A 44 6.31 5.71 -0.37
CA PHE A 44 5.04 5.55 0.33
C PHE A 44 3.93 6.37 -0.34
N ALA A 45 2.77 5.74 -0.46
CA ALA A 45 1.60 6.25 -1.20
C ALA A 45 1.90 6.73 -2.64
N GLY A 46 3.00 6.28 -3.27
CA GLY A 46 3.37 6.69 -4.61
C GLY A 46 3.90 8.13 -4.74
N ALA A 47 4.10 8.84 -3.62
CA ALA A 47 4.44 10.27 -3.60
C ALA A 47 5.94 10.45 -3.32
N LYS A 48 6.68 11.09 -4.23
CA LYS A 48 8.13 11.32 -4.07
C LYS A 48 8.49 12.29 -2.95
N GLU A 49 7.54 13.10 -2.50
CA GLU A 49 7.75 14.11 -1.47
C GLU A 49 6.59 14.13 -0.48
N LYS A 50 6.87 14.50 0.77
CA LYS A 50 5.86 14.77 1.78
C LYS A 50 5.71 16.28 1.99
N ASN A 51 5.08 16.95 1.03
CA ASN A 51 4.88 18.40 1.05
C ASN A 51 3.39 18.76 1.20
N ARG A 52 3.08 20.06 1.27
CA ARG A 52 1.70 20.56 1.47
C ARG A 52 0.74 20.11 0.35
N GLN A 53 1.23 20.06 -0.89
CA GLN A 53 0.44 19.72 -2.06
C GLN A 53 0.15 18.21 -2.08
N GLU A 54 1.17 17.38 -1.97
CA GLU A 54 1.01 15.92 -1.90
C GLU A 54 0.12 15.51 -0.72
N GLY A 55 0.35 16.09 0.46
CA GLY A 55 -0.52 15.84 1.60
C GLY A 55 -1.97 16.28 1.38
N ALA A 56 -2.22 17.39 0.67
CA ALA A 56 -3.58 17.80 0.32
C ALA A 56 -4.26 16.87 -0.69
N SER A 57 -3.50 16.35 -1.67
CA SER A 57 -3.97 15.34 -2.61
C SER A 57 -4.37 14.04 -1.89
N MET A 58 -3.53 13.54 -0.97
CA MET A 58 -3.83 12.34 -0.18
C MET A 58 -5.07 12.52 0.69
N ARG A 59 -5.19 13.65 1.41
CA ARG A 59 -6.39 13.95 2.21
C ARG A 59 -7.65 14.07 1.35
N THR A 60 -7.53 14.53 0.11
CA THR A 60 -8.67 14.62 -0.83
C THR A 60 -9.12 13.22 -1.27
N MET A 61 -8.19 12.35 -1.64
CA MET A 61 -8.51 10.96 -2.00
C MET A 61 -9.07 10.16 -0.81
N LEU A 62 -8.43 10.27 0.36
CA LEU A 62 -8.92 9.65 1.61
C LEU A 62 -10.35 10.06 1.93
N ARG A 63 -10.68 11.35 1.85
CA ARG A 63 -12.05 11.82 2.09
C ARG A 63 -13.02 11.32 1.04
N ARG A 64 -12.67 11.42 -0.25
CA ARG A 64 -13.56 11.11 -1.37
C ARG A 64 -13.89 9.62 -1.46
N ASP A 65 -12.88 8.77 -1.32
CA ASP A 65 -13.00 7.34 -1.61
C ASP A 65 -13.27 6.51 -0.35
N TRP A 66 -12.89 7.02 0.82
CA TRP A 66 -12.92 6.29 2.09
C TRP A 66 -13.66 7.01 3.21
N GLY A 67 -14.09 8.27 3.02
CA GLY A 67 -14.67 9.07 4.09
C GLY A 67 -13.70 9.40 5.23
N VAL A 68 -12.39 9.17 5.04
CA VAL A 68 -11.36 9.39 6.07
C VAL A 68 -10.98 10.88 6.11
N THR A 69 -11.11 11.50 7.29
CA THR A 69 -10.87 12.94 7.49
C THR A 69 -9.83 13.27 8.55
N ASP A 70 -9.44 12.29 9.36
CA ASP A 70 -8.51 12.42 10.47
C ASP A 70 -7.91 11.04 10.83
N ARG A 71 -7.07 11.03 11.86
CA ARG A 71 -6.44 9.80 12.38
C ARG A 71 -7.46 8.76 12.85
N ALA A 72 -8.53 9.16 13.52
CA ALA A 72 -9.49 8.21 14.09
C ALA A 72 -10.24 7.46 12.98
N SER A 73 -10.82 8.21 12.05
CA SER A 73 -11.49 7.65 10.87
C SER A 73 -10.55 6.82 9.99
N LEU A 74 -9.26 7.15 9.92
CA LEU A 74 -8.25 6.33 9.24
C LEU A 74 -8.12 4.95 9.89
N LEU A 75 -7.94 4.91 11.21
CA LEU A 75 -7.77 3.65 11.94
C LEU A 75 -9.05 2.81 11.95
N ASP A 76 -10.22 3.45 12.03
CA ASP A 76 -11.51 2.77 11.89
C ASP A 76 -11.66 2.12 10.51
N MET A 77 -11.21 2.79 9.45
CA MET A 77 -11.24 2.23 8.09
C MET A 77 -10.24 1.07 7.93
N VAL A 78 -9.05 1.15 8.54
CA VAL A 78 -8.10 0.02 8.57
C VAL A 78 -8.72 -1.19 9.30
N SER A 79 -9.41 -0.95 10.42
CA SER A 79 -10.14 -1.99 11.15
C SER A 79 -11.25 -2.61 10.30
N TYR A 80 -12.03 -1.79 9.59
CA TYR A 80 -13.05 -2.27 8.66
C TYR A 80 -12.46 -3.18 7.56
N LEU A 81 -11.36 -2.76 6.93
CA LEU A 81 -10.68 -3.53 5.88
C LEU A 81 -10.02 -4.83 6.38
N THR A 82 -9.82 -4.95 7.69
CA THR A 82 -9.19 -6.14 8.32
C THR A 82 -10.18 -6.97 9.13
N THR A 83 -11.47 -6.59 9.17
CA THR A 83 -12.47 -7.20 10.05
C THR A 83 -12.64 -8.70 9.80
N LEU A 84 -12.53 -9.15 8.54
CA LEU A 84 -12.61 -10.57 8.17
C LEU A 84 -11.56 -11.43 8.90
N TYR A 85 -10.44 -10.84 9.31
CA TYR A 85 -9.29 -11.53 9.90
C TYR A 85 -9.15 -11.29 11.40
N SER A 86 -10.15 -10.67 12.04
CA SER A 86 -10.16 -10.40 13.47
C SER A 86 -10.34 -11.68 14.31
N GLU A 87 -9.85 -11.68 15.54
CA GLU A 87 -9.67 -12.89 16.36
C GLU A 87 -10.96 -13.70 16.59
N GLY A 88 -10.87 -15.02 16.43
CA GLY A 88 -11.85 -15.98 16.98
C GLY A 88 -12.35 -17.06 16.02
N GLU A 89 -12.21 -16.85 14.71
CA GLU A 89 -12.66 -17.78 13.67
C GLU A 89 -11.64 -17.81 12.51
N ASP A 90 -11.38 -19.00 11.96
CA ASP A 90 -10.53 -19.13 10.77
C ASP A 90 -11.26 -18.52 9.58
N CYS A 91 -10.57 -17.72 8.76
CA CYS A 91 -11.17 -17.19 7.53
C CYS A 91 -11.48 -18.33 6.54
N GLU A 92 -12.67 -18.30 5.96
CA GLU A 92 -13.06 -19.26 4.93
C GLU A 92 -12.16 -19.10 3.69
N ALA A 93 -11.89 -20.20 3.00
CA ALA A 93 -10.99 -20.19 1.84
C ALA A 93 -11.46 -19.25 0.72
N GLU A 94 -12.77 -19.04 0.60
CA GLU A 94 -13.34 -18.10 -0.39
C GLU A 94 -13.04 -16.63 -0.03
N ASP A 95 -13.10 -16.28 1.25
CA ASP A 95 -12.76 -14.94 1.75
C ASP A 95 -11.27 -14.66 1.59
N VAL A 96 -10.42 -15.64 1.91
CA VAL A 96 -8.96 -15.53 1.69
C VAL A 96 -8.65 -15.37 0.20
N ALA A 97 -9.38 -16.05 -0.67
CA ALA A 97 -9.13 -16.02 -2.11
C ALA A 97 -9.33 -14.64 -2.76
N SER A 98 -10.10 -13.72 -2.17
CA SER A 98 -10.30 -12.35 -2.68
C SER A 98 -9.91 -11.26 -1.67
N GLY A 99 -9.65 -11.60 -0.42
CA GLY A 99 -9.49 -10.66 0.68
C GLY A 99 -8.16 -9.88 0.70
N ALA A 100 -7.15 -10.27 -0.09
CA ALA A 100 -5.91 -9.47 -0.20
C ALA A 100 -6.19 -8.07 -0.79
N TRP A 101 -7.27 -7.92 -1.56
CA TRP A 101 -7.72 -6.60 -2.03
C TRP A 101 -7.95 -5.61 -0.88
N ASP A 102 -8.53 -6.05 0.23
CA ASP A 102 -8.77 -5.19 1.39
C ASP A 102 -7.51 -4.97 2.21
N LEU A 103 -6.73 -6.03 2.45
CA LEU A 103 -5.47 -5.94 3.18
C LEU A 103 -4.45 -5.01 2.51
N CYS A 104 -4.29 -5.10 1.18
CA CYS A 104 -3.40 -4.21 0.44
C CYS A 104 -3.88 -2.75 0.53
N ARG A 105 -5.19 -2.51 0.50
CA ARG A 105 -5.77 -1.17 0.67
C ARG A 105 -5.63 -0.66 2.10
N ALA A 106 -5.61 -1.52 3.11
CA ALA A 106 -5.33 -1.12 4.49
C ALA A 106 -3.91 -0.53 4.63
N CYS A 107 -2.89 -1.19 4.09
CA CYS A 107 -1.53 -0.64 4.02
C CYS A 107 -1.47 0.63 3.16
N GLN A 108 -2.21 0.68 2.05
CA GLN A 108 -2.28 1.85 1.17
C GLN A 108 -2.79 3.09 1.92
N ILE A 109 -3.93 3.01 2.62
CA ILE A 109 -4.52 4.17 3.30
C ILE A 109 -3.67 4.62 4.49
N LEU A 110 -2.93 3.71 5.13
CA LEU A 110 -1.91 4.06 6.14
C LEU A 110 -0.78 4.89 5.51
N GLY A 111 -0.23 4.47 4.37
CA GLY A 111 0.74 5.25 3.61
C GLY A 111 0.21 6.62 3.20
N MET A 112 -1.05 6.69 2.73
CA MET A 112 -1.71 7.96 2.40
C MET A 112 -1.91 8.83 3.64
N GLY A 113 -2.23 8.23 4.79
CA GLY A 113 -2.37 8.91 6.08
C GLY A 113 -1.06 9.53 6.56
N PHE A 114 0.05 8.84 6.37
CA PHE A 114 1.40 9.36 6.62
C PHE A 114 1.71 10.58 5.75
N VAL A 115 1.57 10.45 4.42
CA VAL A 115 1.81 11.57 3.49
C VAL A 115 0.82 12.72 3.72
N GLY A 116 -0.43 12.39 4.07
CA GLY A 116 -1.50 13.33 4.40
C GLY A 116 -1.32 14.05 5.74
N GLY A 117 -0.44 13.58 6.61
CA GLY A 117 -0.15 14.14 7.93
C GLY A 117 -1.18 13.77 9.01
N TYR A 118 -1.90 12.66 8.87
CA TYR A 118 -2.81 12.13 9.89
C TYR A 118 -2.09 11.26 10.93
N ILE A 119 -1.03 10.58 10.51
CA ILE A 119 -0.15 9.76 11.36
C ILE A 119 1.30 10.05 11.00
N ASP A 120 2.22 9.72 11.90
CA ASP A 120 3.66 9.76 11.61
C ASP A 120 4.14 8.45 10.97
N ARG A 121 5.45 8.38 10.68
CA ARG A 121 6.07 7.22 10.04
C ARG A 121 6.01 6.00 10.93
N ASP A 122 6.36 6.15 12.20
CA ASP A 122 6.43 5.03 13.16
C ASP A 122 5.06 4.39 13.34
N GLU A 123 4.00 5.20 13.47
CA GLU A 123 2.64 4.70 13.54
C GLU A 123 2.19 4.03 12.22
N MET A 124 2.50 4.62 11.05
CA MET A 124 2.19 4.01 9.76
C MET A 124 2.85 2.64 9.61
N VAL A 125 4.13 2.53 9.95
CA VAL A 125 4.88 1.26 9.90
C VAL A 125 4.31 0.26 10.88
N GLN A 126 4.10 0.63 12.15
CA GLN A 126 3.58 -0.28 13.18
C GLN A 126 2.21 -0.84 12.80
N ARG A 127 1.30 0.00 12.28
CA ARG A 127 -0.03 -0.44 11.82
C ARG A 127 0.06 -1.29 10.57
N SER A 128 0.96 -0.97 9.64
CA SER A 128 1.16 -1.80 8.45
C SER A 128 1.81 -3.15 8.78
N ILE A 129 2.64 -3.25 9.82
CA ILE A 129 3.16 -4.54 10.33
C ILE A 129 2.03 -5.41 10.86
N GLU A 130 1.06 -4.84 11.59
CA GLU A 130 -0.12 -5.59 12.07
C GLU A 130 -0.88 -6.22 10.89
N VAL A 131 -1.14 -5.45 9.83
CA VAL A 131 -1.76 -5.95 8.59
C VAL A 131 -0.85 -6.94 7.86
N GLY A 132 0.45 -6.68 7.79
CA GLY A 132 1.43 -7.54 7.12
C GLY A 132 1.55 -8.92 7.76
N ARG A 133 1.43 -9.01 9.09
CA ARG A 133 1.38 -10.30 9.80
C ARG A 133 0.13 -11.10 9.47
N VAL A 134 -1.01 -10.43 9.29
CA VAL A 134 -2.23 -11.08 8.78
C VAL A 134 -1.98 -11.61 7.36
N MET A 135 -1.40 -10.81 6.47
CA MET A 135 -1.05 -11.25 5.12
C MET A 135 -0.11 -12.48 5.15
N GLN A 136 0.94 -12.48 5.96
CA GLN A 136 1.88 -13.61 6.08
C GLN A 136 1.25 -14.85 6.72
N CYS A 137 0.16 -14.72 7.47
CA CYS A 137 -0.57 -15.84 8.05
C CYS A 137 -1.42 -16.58 7.01
N TYR A 138 -2.03 -15.84 6.06
CA TYR A 138 -2.99 -16.39 5.10
C TYR A 138 -2.43 -16.60 3.70
N TYR A 139 -1.33 -15.93 3.34
CA TYR A 139 -0.67 -16.07 2.05
C TYR A 139 0.80 -16.46 2.24
N HIS A 140 1.33 -17.23 1.29
CA HIS A 140 2.65 -17.86 1.40
C HIS A 140 3.64 -17.35 0.35
N SER A 141 3.23 -16.42 -0.49
CA SER A 141 4.10 -15.74 -1.46
C SER A 141 3.48 -14.44 -1.97
N TRP A 142 4.32 -13.58 -2.56
CA TRP A 142 3.85 -12.43 -3.36
C TRP A 142 2.91 -12.82 -4.49
N ALA A 143 3.11 -14.00 -5.10
CA ALA A 143 2.23 -14.50 -6.16
C ALA A 143 0.83 -14.77 -5.62
N GLU A 144 0.72 -15.46 -4.50
CA GLU A 144 -0.56 -15.77 -3.87
C GLU A 144 -1.31 -14.51 -3.40
N LEU A 145 -0.60 -13.56 -2.79
CA LEU A 145 -1.18 -12.26 -2.41
C LEU A 145 -1.71 -11.51 -3.64
N TYR A 146 -0.92 -11.44 -4.73
CA TYR A 146 -1.30 -10.70 -5.93
C TYR A 146 -2.45 -11.39 -6.69
N ASP A 147 -2.50 -12.72 -6.70
CA ASP A 147 -3.61 -13.48 -7.28
C ASP A 147 -4.91 -13.25 -6.49
N SER A 148 -4.83 -13.21 -5.15
CA SER A 148 -5.99 -12.85 -4.31
C SER A 148 -6.41 -11.39 -4.51
N TYR A 149 -5.44 -10.48 -4.62
CA TYR A 149 -5.71 -9.06 -4.87
C TYR A 149 -6.42 -8.83 -6.21
N THR A 150 -5.97 -9.47 -7.30
CA THR A 150 -6.59 -9.30 -8.61
C THR A 150 -7.99 -9.90 -8.65
N LYS A 151 -8.22 -11.04 -7.98
CA LYS A 151 -9.56 -11.62 -7.82
C LYS A 151 -10.48 -10.65 -7.08
N GLY A 152 -10.10 -10.15 -5.89
CA GLY A 152 -10.92 -9.22 -5.12
C GLY A 152 -11.17 -7.89 -5.84
N TYR A 153 -10.17 -7.38 -6.56
CA TYR A 153 -10.37 -6.23 -7.45
C TYR A 153 -11.39 -6.54 -8.56
N GLY A 154 -11.30 -7.72 -9.19
CA GLY A 154 -12.22 -8.16 -10.24
C GLY A 154 -13.66 -8.24 -9.75
N ASP A 155 -13.88 -8.82 -8.58
CA ASP A 155 -15.20 -8.93 -7.94
C ASP A 155 -15.77 -7.53 -7.65
N TRP A 156 -14.98 -6.67 -7.00
CA TRP A 156 -15.36 -5.29 -6.71
C TRP A 156 -15.67 -4.50 -7.98
N ARG A 157 -14.80 -4.59 -9.00
CA ARG A 157 -14.94 -3.82 -10.24
C ARG A 157 -16.16 -4.27 -11.04
N SER A 158 -16.42 -5.58 -11.09
CA SER A 158 -17.62 -6.15 -11.72
C SER A 158 -18.90 -5.66 -11.03
N GLY A 159 -18.89 -5.50 -9.70
CA GLY A 159 -20.01 -4.95 -8.93
C GLY A 159 -20.37 -3.49 -9.25
N GLN A 160 -19.45 -2.71 -9.83
CA GLN A 160 -19.71 -1.32 -10.25
C GLN A 160 -20.52 -1.21 -11.56
N GLY A 161 -20.67 -2.31 -12.30
CA GLY A 161 -21.32 -2.33 -13.61
C GLY A 161 -20.50 -1.69 -14.74
N GLY A 162 -21.10 -1.69 -15.94
CA GLY A 162 -20.46 -1.24 -17.19
C GLY A 162 -19.57 -2.31 -17.85
N ASP A 163 -18.82 -1.92 -18.89
CA ASP A 163 -17.77 -2.76 -19.46
C ASP A 163 -16.52 -2.66 -18.57
N THR A 164 -16.25 -3.76 -17.86
CA THR A 164 -15.23 -3.84 -16.80
C THR A 164 -14.03 -4.70 -17.21
N GLN A 165 -14.15 -5.43 -18.32
CA GLN A 165 -13.20 -6.45 -18.72
C GLN A 165 -11.83 -5.86 -18.99
N LYS A 166 -11.79 -4.68 -19.62
CA LYS A 166 -10.53 -3.97 -19.87
C LYS A 166 -9.82 -3.57 -18.57
N ASP A 167 -10.57 -3.02 -17.60
CA ASP A 167 -9.98 -2.55 -16.34
C ASP A 167 -9.40 -3.70 -15.51
N ILE A 168 -10.10 -4.84 -15.50
CA ILE A 168 -9.65 -6.07 -14.85
C ILE A 168 -8.39 -6.61 -15.52
N ALA A 169 -8.41 -6.74 -16.85
CA ALA A 169 -7.24 -7.22 -17.61
C ALA A 169 -6.03 -6.30 -17.47
N ASP A 170 -6.22 -4.98 -17.50
CA ASP A 170 -5.14 -4.01 -17.28
C ASP A 170 -4.55 -4.15 -15.87
N ARG A 171 -5.40 -4.38 -14.84
CA ARG A 171 -4.95 -4.58 -13.47
C ARG A 171 -4.16 -5.87 -13.29
N GLU A 172 -4.66 -6.97 -13.83
CA GLU A 172 -3.98 -8.27 -13.82
C GLU A 172 -2.61 -8.17 -14.48
N LYS A 173 -2.55 -7.51 -15.65
CA LYS A 173 -1.29 -7.29 -16.35
C LYS A 173 -0.30 -6.48 -15.51
N LEU A 174 -0.75 -5.38 -14.90
CA LEU A 174 0.10 -4.56 -14.02
C LEU A 174 0.66 -5.38 -12.84
N CYS A 175 -0.20 -6.18 -12.20
CA CYS A 175 0.19 -7.03 -11.08
C CYS A 175 1.23 -8.09 -11.51
N PHE A 176 1.02 -8.72 -12.66
CA PHE A 176 1.98 -9.66 -13.25
C PHE A 176 3.32 -8.99 -13.57
N ASP A 177 3.30 -7.81 -14.20
CA ASP A 177 4.51 -7.09 -14.59
C ASP A 177 5.32 -6.67 -13.35
N LEU A 178 4.68 -6.16 -12.29
CA LEU A 178 5.36 -5.75 -11.05
C LEU A 178 5.99 -6.93 -10.33
N ARG A 179 5.28 -8.07 -10.27
CA ARG A 179 5.78 -9.28 -9.62
C ARG A 179 6.93 -9.94 -10.38
N SER A 180 6.95 -9.79 -11.71
CA SER A 180 7.94 -10.45 -12.58
C SER A 180 9.22 -9.63 -12.79
N GLN A 181 9.27 -8.39 -12.31
CA GLN A 181 10.45 -7.54 -12.39
C GLN A 181 11.53 -8.00 -11.40
N PRO A 182 12.76 -8.31 -11.85
CA PRO A 182 13.85 -8.74 -10.95
C PRO A 182 14.15 -7.72 -9.84
N ASP A 183 14.11 -6.44 -10.20
CA ASP A 183 14.34 -5.31 -9.28
C ASP A 183 13.01 -4.59 -8.94
N GLY A 184 11.89 -5.33 -8.99
CA GLY A 184 10.54 -4.81 -8.73
C GLY A 184 10.16 -4.80 -7.24
N PRO A 185 8.95 -4.35 -6.89
CA PRO A 185 8.49 -4.26 -5.49
C PRO A 185 8.50 -5.62 -4.77
N CYS A 186 8.24 -6.72 -5.49
CA CYS A 186 8.18 -8.07 -4.93
C CYS A 186 9.56 -8.75 -4.77
N CYS A 187 10.67 -8.01 -4.93
CA CYS A 187 12.02 -8.56 -4.74
C CYS A 187 12.40 -8.76 -3.26
N VAL A 188 11.69 -8.09 -2.33
CA VAL A 188 11.83 -8.31 -0.89
C VAL A 188 11.32 -9.71 -0.54
N GLU A 189 12.00 -10.39 0.38
CA GLU A 189 11.59 -11.73 0.82
C GLU A 189 10.16 -11.71 1.40
N TRP A 190 9.29 -12.61 0.94
CA TRP A 190 7.92 -12.72 1.45
C TRP A 190 7.88 -12.99 2.95
N GLY A 191 8.67 -13.97 3.41
CA GLY A 191 8.76 -14.41 4.81
C GLY A 191 9.66 -13.55 5.69
N LEU A 192 9.93 -12.30 5.30
CA LEU A 192 10.68 -11.34 6.10
C LEU A 192 10.03 -11.21 7.50
N ALA A 193 10.84 -11.25 8.56
CA ALA A 193 10.34 -10.94 9.90
C ALA A 193 9.98 -9.45 9.99
N LEU A 194 8.68 -9.15 10.11
CA LEU A 194 8.18 -7.78 10.18
C LEU A 194 8.35 -7.22 11.60
N GLU A 195 9.27 -6.27 11.73
CA GLU A 195 9.67 -5.54 12.94
C GLU A 195 9.79 -4.03 12.73
#